data_AF-I3D6E7-F1
#
_entry.id   AF-I3D6E7-F1
#
_cell.length_a   1.000
_cell.length_b   1.000
_cell.length_c   1.000
_cell.angle_alpha   90.00
_cell.angle_beta   90.00
_cell.angle_gamma   90.00
#
_symmetry.space_group_name_H-M   'P 1'
#
loop_
_entity.id
_entity.type
_entity.pdbx_description
1 polymer ?
#
loop_
_entity_poly.entity_id
_entity_poly.type
_entity_poly.pdbx_seq_one_letter_code
_entity_poly.pdbx_strand_id
1 'polypeptide(L)'
;MPRNQKVMNIKDLLETSDLSKIMQKGLFLNQLNQQLQQIFPAQCKGLYRLANFTQDSLIIEVTNAVVRQSLLFKQQDLLNLIQKDYPEIIKLTFKINPEIG
;
A
#
# COMPACT_ATOMS: atom_id res chain seq x y z
N MET A 1 -45.73 -7.61 23.70
CA MET A 1 -44.68 -6.69 23.21
C MET A 1 -44.17 -7.21 21.87
N PRO A 2 -44.37 -6.54 20.72
CA PRO A 2 -43.76 -7.00 19.47
C PRO A 2 -42.29 -6.57 19.43
N ARG A 3 -41.41 -7.52 19.12
CA ARG A 3 -39.97 -7.31 18.90
C ARG A 3 -39.81 -6.68 17.51
N ASN A 4 -39.51 -5.39 17.45
CA ASN A 4 -39.11 -4.73 16.21
C ASN A 4 -37.75 -5.29 15.76
N GLN A 5 -37.78 -6.26 14.84
CA GLN A 5 -36.61 -6.58 14.03
C GLN A 5 -36.47 -5.45 13.01
N LYS A 6 -35.76 -4.38 13.40
CA LYS A 6 -35.26 -3.39 12.45
C LYS A 6 -34.41 -4.16 11.44
N VAL A 7 -34.90 -4.26 10.20
CA VAL A 7 -34.11 -4.68 9.05
C VAL A 7 -33.01 -3.64 8.90
N MET A 8 -31.86 -3.88 9.55
CA MET A 8 -30.68 -3.06 9.35
C MET A 8 -30.26 -3.28 7.90
N ASN A 9 -30.27 -2.20 7.13
CA ASN A 9 -29.98 -2.22 5.71
C ASN A 9 -28.57 -2.81 5.53
N ILE A 10 -28.47 -3.91 4.79
CA ILE A 10 -27.23 -4.67 4.61
C ILE A 10 -26.08 -3.76 4.11
N LYS A 11 -26.42 -2.69 3.38
CA LYS A 11 -25.47 -1.66 2.92
C LYS A 11 -24.84 -0.87 4.07
N ASP A 12 -25.62 -0.41 5.05
CA ASP A 12 -25.12 0.35 6.21
C ASP A 12 -24.25 -0.52 7.13
N LEU A 13 -24.61 -1.81 7.24
CA LEU A 13 -23.84 -2.80 8.00
C LEU A 13 -22.53 -3.13 7.31
N LEU A 14 -22.52 -3.20 5.97
CA LEU A 14 -21.32 -3.40 5.19
C LEU A 14 -20.38 -2.21 5.31
N GLU A 15 -20.84 -0.97 5.10
CA GLU A 15 -20.00 0.24 5.12
C GLU A 15 -19.24 0.44 6.44
N THR A 16 -19.81 -0.01 7.56
CA THR A 16 -19.19 0.08 8.89
C THR A 16 -18.45 -1.20 9.32
N SER A 17 -18.58 -2.30 8.58
CA SER A 17 -17.98 -3.60 8.91
C SER A 17 -16.47 -3.62 8.68
N ASP A 18 -15.80 -4.54 9.39
CA ASP A 18 -14.39 -4.84 9.18
C ASP A 18 -14.09 -5.31 7.75
N LEU A 19 -15.09 -5.88 7.04
CA LEU A 19 -14.96 -6.26 5.64
C LEU A 19 -14.79 -5.04 4.73
N SER A 20 -15.56 -3.97 4.93
CA SER A 20 -15.38 -2.74 4.14
C SER A 20 -14.05 -2.06 4.41
N LYS A 21 -13.56 -2.09 5.66
CA LYS A 21 -12.21 -1.61 5.98
C LYS A 21 -11.13 -2.43 5.27
N ILE A 22 -11.27 -3.75 5.22
CA ILE A 22 -10.35 -4.64 4.50
C ILE A 22 -10.41 -4.39 2.99
N MET A 23 -11.61 -4.22 2.41
CA MET A 23 -11.79 -3.90 0.99
C MET A 23 -11.18 -2.54 0.62
N GLN A 24 -11.43 -1.49 1.41
CA GLN A 24 -10.83 -0.18 1.21
C GLN A 24 -9.30 -0.24 1.31
N LYS A 25 -8.77 -0.99 2.29
CA LYS A 25 -7.34 -1.26 2.40
C LYS A 25 -6.78 -1.94 1.15
N GLY A 26 -7.48 -2.94 0.62
CA GLY A 26 -7.09 -3.66 -0.60
C GLY A 26 -7.12 -2.79 -1.87
N LEU A 27 -8.13 -1.91 -1.99
CA LEU A 27 -8.23 -0.96 -3.11
C LEU A 27 -7.13 0.09 -3.05
N PHE A 28 -6.87 0.65 -1.87
CA PHE A 28 -5.77 1.59 -1.64
C PHE A 28 -4.42 0.97 -2.01
N LEU A 29 -4.17 -0.27 -1.57
CA LEU A 29 -2.95 -1.02 -1.90
C LEU A 29 -2.76 -1.21 -3.41
N ASN A 30 -3.83 -1.50 -4.14
CA ASN A 30 -3.76 -1.68 -5.58
C ASN A 30 -3.48 -0.36 -6.31
N GLN A 31 -4.16 0.72 -5.93
CA GLN A 31 -3.93 2.04 -6.52
C GLN A 31 -2.50 2.52 -6.27
N LEU A 32 -2.04 2.42 -5.02
CA LEU A 32 -0.68 2.79 -4.66
C LEU A 32 0.34 1.92 -5.44
N ASN A 33 0.14 0.61 -5.53
CA ASN A 33 1.02 -0.25 -6.34
C ASN A 33 1.07 0.18 -7.80
N GLN A 34 -0.06 0.52 -8.42
CA GLN A 34 -0.12 0.99 -9.80
C GLN A 34 0.63 2.32 -9.98
N GLN A 35 0.44 3.28 -9.07
CA GLN A 35 1.16 4.56 -9.12
C GLN A 35 2.67 4.36 -8.89
N LEU A 36 3.06 3.53 -7.92
CA LEU A 36 4.45 3.20 -7.68
C LEU A 36 5.09 2.53 -8.91
N GLN A 37 4.37 1.70 -9.67
CA GLN A 37 4.88 1.13 -10.92
C GLN A 37 5.16 2.17 -12.02
N GLN A 38 4.50 3.33 -11.98
CA GLN A 38 4.79 4.45 -12.91
C GLN A 38 5.93 5.33 -12.41
N ILE A 39 6.12 5.39 -11.09
CA ILE A 39 7.12 6.22 -10.41
C ILE A 39 8.49 5.53 -10.38
N PHE A 40 8.50 4.23 -10.12
CA PHE A 40 9.74 3.48 -9.97
C PHE A 40 10.42 3.26 -11.32
N PRO A 41 11.76 3.21 -11.34
CA PRO A 41 12.51 2.93 -12.57
C PRO A 41 12.01 1.65 -13.25
N ALA A 42 11.79 1.68 -14.57
CA ALA A 42 11.31 0.52 -15.32
C ALA A 42 12.21 -0.73 -15.15
N GLN A 43 13.52 -0.51 -14.96
CA GLN A 43 14.51 -1.54 -14.65
C GLN A 43 14.30 -2.26 -13.30
N CYS A 44 13.49 -1.68 -12.40
CA CYS A 44 13.11 -2.29 -11.13
C CYS A 44 11.79 -3.05 -11.21
N LYS A 45 11.11 -3.05 -12.36
CA LYS A 45 9.82 -3.75 -12.51
C LYS A 45 9.99 -5.25 -12.24
N GLY A 46 9.11 -5.81 -11.41
CA GLY A 46 9.19 -7.20 -10.96
C GLY A 46 10.25 -7.48 -9.89
N LEU A 47 11.08 -6.50 -9.54
CA LEU A 47 12.12 -6.65 -8.51
C LEU A 47 11.69 -6.12 -7.13
N TYR A 48 10.45 -5.62 -7.02
CA TYR A 48 9.87 -5.15 -5.77
C TYR A 48 8.35 -5.35 -5.73
N ARG A 49 7.79 -5.34 -4.51
CA ARG A 49 6.34 -5.27 -4.26
C ARG A 49 6.05 -4.43 -3.02
N LEU A 50 4.90 -3.76 -2.99
CA LEU A 50 4.42 -3.15 -1.75
C LEU A 50 3.87 -4.24 -0.83
N ALA A 51 4.53 -4.45 0.31
CA ALA A 51 4.17 -5.50 1.25
C ALA A 51 3.16 -5.03 2.30
N ASN A 52 3.30 -3.78 2.75
CA ASN A 52 2.38 -3.20 3.72
C ASN A 52 2.44 -1.67 3.68
N PHE A 53 1.43 -1.04 4.27
CA PHE A 53 1.43 0.39 4.56
C PHE A 53 0.82 0.64 5.94
N THR A 54 1.30 1.69 6.59
CA THR A 54 0.69 2.34 7.75
C THR A 54 0.19 3.71 7.32
N GLN A 55 -0.37 4.48 8.25
CA GLN A 55 -0.78 5.86 7.97
C GLN A 55 0.39 6.75 7.54
N ASP A 56 1.61 6.42 7.95
CA ASP A 56 2.80 7.27 7.81
C ASP A 56 3.96 6.61 7.06
N SER A 57 3.85 5.31 6.73
CA SER A 57 4.96 4.56 6.18
C SER A 57 4.56 3.48 5.18
N LEU A 58 5.44 3.25 4.22
CA LEU A 58 5.33 2.17 3.24
C LEU A 58 6.44 1.14 3.46
N ILE A 59 6.06 -0.14 3.44
CA ILE A 59 7.00 -1.26 3.44
C ILE A 59 7.04 -1.83 2.03
N ILE A 60 8.21 -1.77 1.42
CA ILE A 60 8.49 -2.26 0.07
C ILE A 60 9.44 -3.44 0.20
N GLU A 61 8.99 -4.59 -0.28
CA GLU A 61 9.84 -5.78 -0.38
C GLU A 61 10.58 -5.78 -1.72
N VAL A 62 11.84 -6.20 -1.71
CA VAL A 62 12.74 -6.20 -2.87
C VAL A 62 13.47 -7.53 -2.99
N THR A 63 13.79 -7.96 -4.22
CA THR A 63 14.34 -9.32 -4.46
C THR A 63 15.73 -9.54 -3.87
N ASN A 64 16.56 -8.51 -3.82
CA ASN A 64 17.94 -8.63 -3.32
C ASN A 64 18.52 -7.30 -2.80
N ALA A 65 19.73 -7.38 -2.23
CA ALA A 65 20.44 -6.24 -1.67
C ALA A 65 20.83 -5.17 -2.69
N VAL A 66 21.09 -5.56 -3.95
CA VAL A 66 21.43 -4.61 -5.02
C VAL A 66 20.23 -3.71 -5.29
N VAL A 67 19.05 -4.30 -5.48
CA VAL A 67 17.80 -3.55 -5.67
C VAL A 67 17.50 -2.67 -4.46
N ARG A 68 17.67 -3.19 -3.25
CA ARG A 68 17.52 -2.39 -2.02
C ARG A 68 18.41 -1.16 -2.03
N GLN A 69 19.68 -1.31 -2.37
CA GLN A 69 20.65 -0.22 -2.36
C GLN A 69 20.33 0.83 -3.44
N SER A 70 19.91 0.40 -4.62
CA SER A 70 19.46 1.30 -5.68
C SER A 70 18.26 2.15 -5.25
N LEU A 71 17.29 1.56 -4.53
CA LEU A 71 16.12 2.27 -4.05
C LEU A 71 16.40 3.18 -2.86
N LEU A 72 17.29 2.77 -1.95
CA LEU A 72 17.76 3.63 -0.85
C LEU A 72 18.43 4.90 -1.39
N PHE A 73 19.23 4.79 -2.45
CA PHE A 73 19.86 5.96 -3.09
C PHE A 73 18.82 6.95 -3.65
N LYS A 74 17.64 6.47 -4.02
CA LYS A 74 16.52 7.29 -4.54
C LYS A 74 15.43 7.55 -3.52
N GLN A 75 15.64 7.20 -2.25
CA GLN A 75 14.58 7.20 -1.25
C GLN A 75 13.91 8.57 -1.09
N GLN A 76 14.69 9.65 -1.05
CA GLN A 76 14.13 10.99 -0.89
C GLN A 76 13.32 11.42 -2.12
N ASP A 77 13.83 11.16 -3.32
CA ASP A 77 13.13 11.47 -4.57
C ASP A 77 11.80 10.70 -4.66
N LEU A 78 11.83 9.41 -4.30
CA LEU A 78 10.65 8.56 -4.25
C LEU A 78 9.64 9.05 -3.22
N LEU A 79 10.10 9.40 -2.02
CA LEU A 79 9.24 9.92 -0.95
C LEU A 79 8.57 11.23 -1.38
N ASN A 80 9.34 12.17 -1.94
CA ASN A 80 8.81 13.44 -2.43
C ASN A 80 7.75 13.25 -3.53
N LEU A 81 7.92 12.23 -4.39
CA LEU A 81 6.97 11.93 -5.45
C LEU A 81 5.68 11.31 -4.89
N ILE A 82 5.81 10.39 -3.94
CA ILE A 82 4.67 9.77 -3.24
C ILE A 82 3.88 10.81 -2.47
N GLN A 83 4.56 11.73 -1.79
CA GLN A 83 3.94 12.79 -0.98
C GLN A 83 3.10 13.80 -1.78
N LYS A 84 3.20 13.82 -3.12
CA LYS A 84 2.30 14.65 -3.95
C LYS A 84 0.87 14.16 -3.87
N ASP A 85 0.68 12.85 -3.83
CA ASP A 85 -0.63 12.20 -3.78
C ASP A 85 -0.98 11.71 -2.35
N TYR A 86 0.04 11.40 -1.54
CA TYR A 86 -0.08 10.84 -0.19
C TYR A 86 0.84 11.56 0.81
N PRO A 87 0.52 12.82 1.20
CA PRO A 87 1.36 13.65 2.06
C PRO A 87 1.58 13.08 3.46
N GLU A 88 0.70 12.18 3.92
CA GLU A 88 0.81 11.48 5.19
C GLU A 88 1.99 10.50 5.25
N ILE A 89 2.43 9.98 4.09
CA ILE A 89 3.56 9.05 4.02
C ILE A 89 4.86 9.83 4.20
N ILE A 90 5.55 9.60 5.31
CA ILE A 90 6.82 10.25 5.65
C ILE A 90 8.00 9.27 5.65
N LYS A 91 7.75 7.97 5.51
CA LYS A 91 8.79 6.94 5.61
C LYS A 91 8.64 5.82 4.58
N LEU A 92 9.73 5.49 3.91
CA LEU A 92 9.86 4.28 3.08
C LEU A 92 10.79 3.29 3.77
N THR A 93 10.36 2.03 3.87
CA THR A 93 11.16 0.94 4.45
C THR A 93 11.34 -0.16 3.41
N PHE A 94 12.59 -0.47 3.07
CA PHE A 94 12.92 -1.52 2.10
C PHE A 94 13.39 -2.80 2.80
N LYS A 95 12.69 -3.91 2.57
CA LYS A 95 12.99 -5.24 3.12
C LYS A 95 13.37 -6.20 1.99
N ILE A 96 14.42 -7.00 2.18
CA ILE A 96 14.77 -8.02 1.19
C ILE A 96 13.85 -9.22 1.38
N ASN A 97 13.25 -9.68 0.29
CA ASN A 97 12.51 -10.92 0.20
C ASN A 97 12.84 -11.58 -1.15
N PRO A 98 13.65 -12.65 -1.18
CA PRO A 98 14.04 -13.32 -2.41
C PRO A 98 12.88 -14.00 -3.16
N GLU A 99 11.80 -14.35 -2.44
CA GLU A 99 10.64 -15.10 -2.97
C GLU A 99 9.74 -14.28 -3.92
N ILE A 100 10.04 -12.99 -4.12
CA ILE A 100 9.27 -12.12 -5.03
C ILE A 100 9.73 -12.26 -6.49
N GLY A 101 10.98 -12.71 -6.70
CA GLY A 101 11.65 -12.74 -7.99
C GLY A 101 11.39 -14.00 -8.80
#